data_AF-A0A5M3M7S5-F1
#
_entry.id   AF-A0A5M3M7S5-F1
#
_cell.length_a   1.000
_cell.length_b   1.000
_cell.length_c   1.000
_cell.angle_alpha   90.00
_cell.angle_beta   90.00
_cell.angle_gamma   90.00
#
_symmetry.space_group_name_H-M   'P 1'
#
loop_
_entity.id
_entity.type
_entity.pdbx_description
1 polymer ?
#
loop_
_entity_poly.entity_id
_entity_poly.type
_entity_poly.pdbx_seq_one_letter_code
_entity_poly.pdbx_strand_id
1 'polypeptide(L)'
;MDNLQAIDLPGSEPLVIRLFDGDMESFGQFCLDFYNVETKTAVNTPSGWVINVTPEAGSMAMLCSGALNSWERNHGMSQGQIPAGEERFSIVEGAVCQLERPGMDTLWFEIPKRTRQLPPGVHLLKARPL
;
A
#
# COMPACT_ATOMS: atom_id res chain seq x y z
N MET A 1 -11.06 14.42 -5.63
CA MET A 1 -11.77 13.67 -4.58
C MET A 1 -10.84 12.54 -4.19
N ASP A 2 -10.38 12.50 -2.95
CA ASP A 2 -9.50 11.44 -2.49
C ASP A 2 -10.23 10.11 -2.61
N ASN A 3 -9.80 9.26 -3.55
CA ASN A 3 -10.35 7.91 -3.69
C ASN A 3 -9.85 7.07 -2.51
N LEU A 4 -10.56 7.17 -1.39
CA LEU A 4 -10.30 6.41 -0.19
C LEU A 4 -10.73 4.96 -0.40
N GLN A 5 -9.83 4.03 -0.16
CA GLN A 5 -10.10 2.59 -0.17
C GLN A 5 -9.59 1.97 1.13
N ALA A 6 -10.21 0.89 1.56
CA ALA A 6 -9.80 0.14 2.73
C ALA A 6 -9.58 -1.32 2.35
N ILE A 7 -8.54 -1.93 2.93
CA ILE A 7 -8.29 -3.36 2.90
C ILE A 7 -8.50 -3.86 4.32
N ASP A 8 -9.52 -4.69 4.49
CA ASP A 8 -9.84 -5.29 5.77
C ASP A 8 -8.74 -6.26 6.21
N LEU A 9 -8.46 -6.29 7.52
CA LEU A 9 -7.46 -7.16 8.12
C LEU A 9 -8.13 -8.17 9.05
N PRO A 10 -8.59 -9.33 8.54
CA PRO A 10 -9.27 -10.33 9.35
C PRO A 10 -8.47 -10.73 10.59
N GLY A 11 -9.14 -10.72 11.74
CA GLY A 11 -8.55 -11.04 13.05
C GLY A 11 -7.74 -9.90 13.66
N SER A 12 -7.83 -8.69 13.11
CA SER A 12 -7.19 -7.48 13.62
C SER A 12 -8.13 -6.28 13.66
N GLU A 13 -9.43 -6.54 13.69
CA GLU A 13 -10.45 -5.52 13.84
C GLU A 13 -10.19 -4.71 15.14
N PRO A 14 -10.39 -3.37 15.12
CA PRO A 14 -10.98 -2.56 14.06
C PRO A 14 -9.96 -1.95 13.07
N LEU A 15 -8.77 -2.55 12.91
CA LEU A 15 -7.75 -2.02 12.00
C LEU A 15 -7.98 -2.43 10.56
N VAL A 16 -7.78 -1.47 9.66
CA VAL A 16 -7.70 -1.67 8.20
C VAL A 16 -6.42 -1.06 7.67
N ILE A 17 -6.00 -1.47 6.48
CA ILE A 17 -5.06 -0.69 5.67
C ILE A 17 -5.88 0.30 4.86
N ARG A 18 -5.57 1.59 4.97
CA ARG A 18 -6.25 2.65 4.24
C ARG A 18 -5.36 3.13 3.10
N LEU A 19 -5.93 3.17 1.91
CA LEU A 19 -5.29 3.65 0.70
C LEU A 19 -5.93 4.97 0.27
N PHE A 20 -5.09 5.94 -0.09
CA PHE A 20 -5.53 7.22 -0.58
C PHE A 20 -4.52 7.77 -1.58
N ASP A 21 -4.93 8.77 -2.35
CA ASP A 21 -4.07 9.28 -3.41
C ASP A 21 -2.85 10.03 -2.86
N GLY A 22 -3.08 11.06 -2.03
CA GLY A 22 -2.00 11.87 -1.47
C GLY A 22 -1.08 12.47 -2.53
N ASP A 23 -1.64 12.85 -3.69
CA ASP A 23 -0.94 13.35 -4.88
C ASP A 23 0.04 12.34 -5.52
N MET A 24 -0.17 11.04 -5.30
CA MET A 24 0.68 9.97 -5.82
C MET A 24 0.20 9.35 -7.14
N GLU A 25 -0.99 9.73 -7.66
CA GLU A 25 -1.58 9.16 -8.87
C GLU A 25 -0.65 9.25 -10.10
N SER A 26 -0.02 10.41 -10.32
CA SER A 26 0.90 10.60 -11.45
C SER A 26 2.14 9.70 -11.39
N PHE A 27 2.49 9.21 -10.19
CA PHE A 27 3.59 8.29 -9.98
C PHE A 27 3.16 6.81 -10.02
N GLY A 28 1.88 6.53 -10.27
CA GLY A 28 1.34 5.18 -10.24
C GLY A 28 1.42 4.55 -8.85
N GLN A 29 1.26 5.37 -7.80
CA GLN A 29 1.36 4.96 -6.41
C GLN A 29 0.12 5.35 -5.61
N PHE A 30 -0.04 4.71 -4.45
CA PHE A 30 -0.97 5.12 -3.40
C PHE A 30 -0.18 5.46 -2.15
N CYS A 31 -0.67 6.44 -1.39
CA CYS A 31 -0.35 6.53 0.03
C CYS A 31 -1.09 5.44 0.79
N LEU A 32 -0.41 4.89 1.81
CA LEU A 32 -0.92 3.83 2.67
C LEU A 32 -0.64 4.17 4.13
N ASP A 33 -1.61 3.92 5.00
CA ASP A 33 -1.44 3.87 6.46
C ASP A 33 -2.31 2.78 7.11
N PHE A 34 -2.03 2.46 8.38
CA PHE A 34 -2.96 1.69 9.19
C PHE A 34 -4.00 2.64 9.78
N TYR A 35 -5.26 2.23 9.77
CA TYR A 35 -6.38 3.07 10.18
C TYR A 35 -7.34 2.32 11.09
N ASN A 36 -7.72 2.94 12.20
CA ASN A 36 -8.75 2.42 13.08
C ASN A 36 -10.11 3.00 12.65
N VAL A 37 -11.02 2.15 12.20
CA VAL A 37 -12.32 2.59 11.65
C VAL A 37 -13.31 3.06 12.71
N GLU A 38 -13.15 2.59 13.96
CA GLU A 38 -14.01 3.00 15.08
C GLU A 38 -13.65 4.39 15.59
N THR A 39 -12.35 4.63 15.84
CA THR A 39 -11.85 5.93 16.31
C THR A 39 -11.69 6.94 15.18
N LYS A 40 -11.71 6.47 13.92
CA LYS A 40 -11.49 7.26 12.71
C LYS A 40 -10.12 7.94 12.67
N THR A 41 -9.10 7.29 13.21
CA THR A 41 -7.74 7.83 13.29
C THR A 41 -6.72 6.91 12.60
N ALA A 42 -5.73 7.51 11.95
CA ALA A 42 -4.54 6.79 11.54
C ALA A 42 -3.78 6.29 12.79
N VAL A 43 -3.14 5.14 12.66
CA VAL A 43 -2.31 4.53 13.69
C VAL A 43 -0.96 4.15 13.09
N ASN A 44 0.10 4.24 13.88
CA ASN A 44 1.39 3.72 13.45
C ASN A 44 1.32 2.19 13.39
N THR A 45 2.24 1.60 12.64
CA THR A 45 2.39 0.16 12.47
C THR A 45 2.44 -0.53 13.84
N PRO A 46 1.53 -1.48 14.11
CA PRO A 46 1.56 -2.25 15.35
C PRO A 46 2.90 -2.98 15.51
N SER A 47 3.32 -3.19 16.75
CA SER A 47 4.64 -3.76 17.05
C SER A 47 4.83 -5.15 16.39
N GLY A 48 5.93 -5.31 15.67
CA GLY A 48 6.29 -6.55 14.99
C GLY A 48 5.56 -6.81 13.68
N TRP A 49 4.69 -5.91 13.24
CA TRP A 49 4.02 -6.04 11.95
C TRP A 49 4.94 -5.56 10.81
N VAL A 50 4.92 -6.28 9.69
CA VAL A 50 5.73 -5.96 8.52
C VAL A 50 4.89 -6.15 7.25
N ILE A 51 4.90 -5.15 6.38
CA ILE A 51 4.38 -5.27 5.02
C ILE A 51 5.55 -5.59 4.10
N ASN A 52 5.48 -6.70 3.37
CA ASN A 52 6.47 -7.10 2.37
C ASN A 52 5.86 -7.01 0.97
N VAL A 53 6.55 -6.35 0.05
CA VAL A 53 6.17 -6.28 -1.37
C VAL A 53 6.74 -7.50 -2.10
N THR A 54 5.85 -8.25 -2.76
CA THR A 54 6.23 -9.45 -3.54
C THR A 54 6.86 -9.02 -4.87
N PRO A 55 8.00 -9.60 -5.27
CA PRO A 55 8.59 -9.31 -6.57
C PRO A 55 7.73 -9.88 -7.70
N GLU A 56 7.46 -9.05 -8.71
CA GLU A 56 6.74 -9.45 -9.92
C GLU A 56 7.56 -9.08 -11.18
N ALA A 57 7.90 -10.08 -11.99
CA ALA A 57 8.70 -9.88 -13.18
C ALA A 57 7.98 -8.97 -14.19
N GLY A 58 8.69 -7.97 -14.73
CA GLY A 58 8.12 -7.00 -15.67
C GLY A 58 7.28 -5.89 -15.01
N SER A 59 7.22 -5.84 -13.68
CA SER A 59 6.51 -4.84 -12.88
C SER A 59 7.48 -3.99 -12.05
N MET A 60 7.07 -2.77 -11.70
CA MET A 60 7.83 -1.92 -10.77
C MET A 60 7.97 -2.57 -9.38
N ALA A 61 7.05 -3.47 -9.02
CA ALA A 61 7.11 -4.23 -7.78
C ALA A 61 8.41 -5.05 -7.63
N MET A 62 9.07 -5.45 -8.73
CA MET A 62 10.39 -6.09 -8.68
C MET A 62 11.43 -5.19 -8.00
N LEU A 63 11.45 -3.89 -8.34
CA LEU A 63 12.42 -2.91 -7.83
C LEU A 63 12.07 -2.43 -6.43
N CYS A 64 10.80 -2.52 -6.05
CA CYS A 64 10.28 -2.13 -4.74
C CYS A 64 10.08 -3.33 -3.79
N SER A 65 10.62 -4.51 -4.14
CA SER A 65 10.38 -5.74 -3.38
C SER A 65 11.06 -5.76 -2.00
N GLY A 66 10.49 -6.53 -1.08
CA GLY A 66 10.97 -6.65 0.30
C GLY A 66 10.16 -5.82 1.29
N ALA A 67 10.71 -5.61 2.49
CA ALA A 67 10.03 -4.91 3.57
C ALA A 67 9.77 -3.45 3.20
N LEU A 68 8.50 -3.05 3.23
CA LEU A 68 8.04 -1.70 2.97
C LEU A 68 8.42 -0.82 4.16
N ASN A 69 9.23 0.20 3.91
CA ASN A 69 9.62 1.18 4.93
C ASN A 69 8.74 2.42 4.84
N SER A 70 8.38 2.98 6.00
CA SER A 70 7.65 4.25 6.05
C SER A 70 8.52 5.40 5.57
N TRP A 71 7.89 6.49 5.17
CA TRP A 71 8.59 7.72 4.80
C TRP A 71 9.47 8.22 5.94
N GLU A 72 8.97 8.15 7.18
CA GLU A 72 9.68 8.58 8.38
C GLU A 72 10.93 7.73 8.60
N ARG A 73 10.83 6.41 8.46
CA ARG A 73 11.97 5.49 8.57
C ARG A 73 12.99 5.72 7.46
N ASN A 74 12.53 5.99 6.24
CA ASN A 74 13.41 6.36 5.12
C ASN A 74 14.12 7.71 5.36
N HIS A 75 13.53 8.61 6.15
CA HIS A 75 14.15 9.86 6.62
C HIS A 75 14.98 9.68 7.90
N GLY A 76 15.19 8.45 8.37
CA GLY A 76 16.07 8.13 9.50
C GLY A 76 15.40 8.18 10.87
N MET A 77 14.07 8.32 10.97
CA MET A 77 13.36 8.16 12.24
C MET A 77 13.32 6.69 12.66
N SER A 78 13.59 6.44 13.94
CA SER A 78 13.27 5.14 14.54
C SER A 78 11.76 5.05 14.87
N GLN A 79 11.22 3.83 14.98
CA GLN A 79 9.78 3.61 15.21
C GLN A 79 9.22 4.42 16.38
N GLY A 80 9.95 4.52 17.49
CA GLY A 80 9.54 5.26 18.69
C GLY A 80 9.61 6.78 18.54
N GLN A 81 10.22 7.30 17.47
CA GLN A 81 10.28 8.73 17.18
C GLN A 81 9.16 9.20 16.26
N ILE A 82 8.48 8.27 15.57
CA ILE A 82 7.39 8.60 14.66
C ILE A 82 6.19 9.04 15.51
N PRO A 83 5.67 10.28 15.33
CA PRO A 83 4.50 10.71 16.08
C PRO A 83 3.30 9.78 15.85
N ALA A 84 2.42 9.67 16.85
CA ALA A 84 1.28 8.77 16.78
C ALA A 84 0.33 9.12 15.63
N GLY A 85 0.07 8.15 14.74
CA GLY A 85 -0.80 8.32 13.58
C GLY A 85 -0.15 9.02 12.39
N GLU A 86 1.15 9.32 12.46
CA GLU A 86 1.89 10.01 11.39
C GLU A 86 2.75 9.08 10.55
N GLU A 87 2.80 7.77 10.83
CA GLU A 87 3.54 6.82 9.98
C GLU A 87 2.85 6.60 8.63
N ARG A 88 3.54 6.90 7.53
CA ARG A 88 2.98 6.82 6.17
C ARG A 88 3.89 6.06 5.21
N PHE A 89 3.28 5.43 4.23
CA PHE A 89 3.97 4.63 3.22
C PHE A 89 3.49 5.03 1.82
N SER A 90 4.31 4.70 0.81
CA SER A 90 3.91 4.75 -0.59
C SER A 90 4.07 3.37 -1.22
N ILE A 91 3.09 2.95 -2.00
CA ILE A 91 3.08 1.63 -2.63
C ILE A 91 2.63 1.71 -4.10
N VAL A 92 3.27 0.94 -4.98
CA VAL A 92 2.97 0.95 -6.42
C VAL A 92 1.64 0.26 -6.73
N GLU A 93 0.89 0.83 -7.67
CA GLU A 93 -0.35 0.25 -8.20
C GLU A 93 -0.11 -1.20 -8.64
N GLY A 94 -0.99 -2.12 -8.23
CA GLY A 94 -0.90 -3.52 -8.63
C GLY A 94 0.10 -4.37 -7.88
N ALA A 95 0.84 -3.82 -6.91
CA ALA A 95 1.71 -4.62 -6.07
C ALA A 95 0.90 -5.67 -5.30
N VAL A 96 1.42 -6.89 -5.23
CA VAL A 96 0.95 -7.91 -4.29
C VAL A 96 1.81 -7.84 -3.04
N CYS A 97 1.17 -7.64 -1.90
CA CYS A 97 1.82 -7.46 -0.61
C CYS A 97 1.46 -8.58 0.36
N GLN A 98 2.36 -8.84 1.30
CA GLN A 98 2.18 -9.74 2.42
C GLN A 98 2.23 -8.95 3.71
N LEU A 99 1.25 -9.12 4.59
CA LEU A 99 1.27 -8.60 5.95
C LEU A 99 1.60 -9.72 6.92
N GLU A 100 2.77 -9.63 7.53
CA GLU A 100 3.20 -10.50 8.63
C GLU A 100 2.81 -9.85 9.95
N ARG A 101 2.19 -10.65 10.84
CA ARG A 101 1.72 -10.23 12.16
C ARG A 101 2.15 -11.27 13.19
N PRO A 102 2.70 -10.88 14.35
CA PRO A 102 3.19 -11.83 15.34
C PRO A 102 2.10 -12.84 15.78
N GLY A 103 2.38 -14.13 15.61
CA GLY A 103 1.48 -15.21 16.05
C GLY A 103 0.21 -15.40 15.22
N MET A 104 0.13 -14.79 14.03
CA MET A 104 -1.04 -14.89 13.14
C MET A 104 -0.63 -15.33 11.74
N ASP A 105 -1.61 -15.80 10.96
CA ASP A 105 -1.40 -16.12 9.55
C ASP A 105 -1.06 -14.87 8.72
N THR A 106 -0.14 -15.05 7.77
CA THR A 106 0.24 -14.04 6.78
C THR A 106 -0.95 -13.72 5.88
N LEU A 107 -1.31 -12.44 5.78
CA LEU A 107 -2.33 -11.99 4.83
C LEU A 107 -1.69 -11.56 3.53
N TRP A 108 -2.30 -11.94 2.41
CA TRP A 108 -1.91 -11.46 1.08
C TRP A 108 -2.99 -10.51 0.56
N PHE A 109 -2.57 -9.40 -0.02
CA PHE A 109 -3.48 -8.41 -0.60
C PHE A 109 -2.86 -7.75 -1.82
N GLU A 110 -3.72 -7.31 -2.75
CA GLU A 110 -3.32 -6.60 -3.96
C GLU A 110 -3.66 -5.11 -3.84
N ILE A 111 -2.72 -4.25 -4.25
CA ILE A 111 -2.96 -2.82 -4.39
C ILE A 111 -3.76 -2.57 -5.68
N PRO A 112 -4.86 -1.81 -5.64
CA PRO A 112 -5.67 -1.54 -6.83
C PRO A 112 -4.85 -0.89 -7.96
N LYS A 113 -5.21 -1.19 -9.21
CA LYS A 113 -4.69 -0.50 -10.40
C LYS A 113 -5.71 0.53 -10.86
N ARG A 114 -5.29 1.80 -11.02
CA ARG A 114 -6.18 2.85 -11.54
C ARG A 114 -6.40 2.64 -13.03
N THR A 115 -7.65 2.72 -13.48
CA THR A 115 -7.96 2.69 -14.92
C THR A 115 -7.64 4.05 -15.51
N ARG A 116 -6.64 4.11 -16.39
CA ARG A 116 -6.26 5.33 -17.11
C ARG A 116 -7.11 5.46 -18.37
N GLN A 117 -7.83 6.57 -18.51
CA GLN A 117 -8.57 6.85 -19.74
C GLN A 117 -7.61 7.22 -20.87
N LEU A 118 -7.82 6.63 -22.03
CA LEU A 118 -7.07 6.99 -23.23
C LEU A 118 -7.66 8.27 -23.82
N PRO A 119 -6.83 9.11 -24.48
CA PRO A 119 -7.35 10.26 -25.23
C PRO A 119 -8.38 9.82 -26.29
N PRO A 120 -9.34 10.70 -26.65
CA PRO A 120 -10.29 10.41 -27.73
C PRO A 120 -9.58 10.00 -29.03
N GLY A 121 -10.07 8.94 -29.68
CA GLY A 121 -9.49 8.42 -30.92
C GLY A 121 -8.23 7.56 -30.75
N VAL A 122 -7.76 7.33 -29.52
CA VAL A 122 -6.63 6.42 -29.25
C VAL A 122 -7.14 5.01 -28.95
N HIS A 123 -6.57 4.02 -29.64
CA HIS A 123 -6.85 2.61 -29.41
C HIS A 123 -5.61 1.91 -28.85
N LEU A 124 -5.73 1.31 -27.66
CA LEU A 124 -4.68 0.46 -27.10
C LEU A 124 -4.72 -0.91 -27.80
N LEU A 125 -3.69 -1.21 -28.58
CA LEU A 125 -3.49 -2.53 -29.16
C LEU A 125 -2.71 -3.41 -28.18
N LYS A 126 -3.18 -4.64 -27.96
CA LYS A 126 -2.51 -5.63 -27.10
C LYS A 126 -1.88 -6.71 -27.95
N ALA A 127 -0.73 -7.22 -27.51
CA ALA A 127 -0.15 -8.41 -28.08
C ALA A 127 -1.14 -9.59 -27.90
N ARG A 128 -1.16 -10.49 -28.89
CA ARG A 128 -1.85 -11.78 -28.78
C ARG A 128 -0.81 -12.90 -28.94
N PRO A 129 -1.05 -14.08 -28.31
CA PRO A 129 -0.32 -15.28 -28.68
C PRO A 129 -0.43 -15.53 -30.19
N LEU A 130 0.62 -16.13 -30.77
CA LEU A 130 0.64 -16.48 -32.19
C LEU A 130 -0.38 -17.58 -32.49
#